data_AF-A0A2J4XUT1-F1
#
_entry.id   AF-A0A2J4XUT1-F1
#
_cell.length_a   1.000
_cell.length_b   1.000
_cell.length_c   1.000
_cell.angle_alpha   90.00
_cell.angle_beta   90.00
_cell.angle_gamma   90.00
#
_symmetry.space_group_name_H-M   'P 1'
#
loop_
_entity.id
_entity.type
_entity.pdbx_description
1 polymer ?
#
loop_
_entity_poly.entity_id
_entity_poly.type
_entity_poly.pdbx_seq_one_letter_code
_entity_poly.pdbx_strand_id
1 'polypeptide(L)'
;YEKTNNTRLQEGTTGRVEGMINSDVYDTSRLESWRSTAEVNLPFNWLAEQTLTLGMEWNRDELNDPASMQATTTTDALPGISGDPSQRSPKNSATLTGIYLEDNIEATPGTNIIPGLRFDYHNDFGSNWSPSLNLSQDLGDMFKVKAGIARVFKAPNLYQS
;
A
#
# COMPACT_ATOMS: atom_id res chain seq x y z
N TYR A 1 -7.80 -6.28 11.24
CA TYR A 1 -8.33 -7.30 10.34
C TYR A 1 -9.59 -6.75 9.72
N GLU A 2 -9.69 -6.82 8.41
CA GLU A 2 -10.86 -6.42 7.64
C GLU A 2 -11.19 -7.53 6.66
N LYS A 3 -12.48 -7.77 6.44
CA LYS A 3 -12.98 -8.72 5.47
C LYS A 3 -14.11 -8.09 4.69
N THR A 4 -13.93 -7.99 3.38
CA THR A 4 -14.90 -7.44 2.46
C THR A 4 -15.35 -8.54 1.50
N ASN A 5 -16.66 -8.82 1.51
CA ASN A 5 -17.28 -9.74 0.58
C ASN A 5 -18.10 -8.93 -0.43
N ASN A 6 -17.86 -9.14 -1.71
CA ASN A 6 -18.69 -8.61 -2.78
C ASN A 6 -19.38 -9.78 -3.49
N THR A 7 -20.67 -9.97 -3.20
CA THR A 7 -21.49 -11.01 -3.82
C THR A 7 -22.36 -10.39 -4.91
N ARG A 8 -22.24 -10.91 -6.13
CA ARG A 8 -22.98 -10.43 -7.32
C ARG A 8 -23.36 -11.59 -8.21
N LEU A 9 -24.36 -11.38 -9.07
CA LEU A 9 -24.68 -12.31 -10.14
C LEU A 9 -23.51 -12.37 -11.13
N GLN A 10 -23.28 -13.52 -11.75
CA GLN A 10 -22.18 -13.63 -12.71
C GLN A 10 -22.46 -12.76 -13.94
N GLU A 11 -21.39 -12.15 -14.43
CA GLU A 11 -21.39 -11.24 -15.57
C GLU A 11 -20.50 -11.81 -16.69
N GLY A 12 -20.78 -11.43 -17.92
CA GLY A 12 -19.85 -11.68 -19.02
C GLY A 12 -18.51 -11.00 -18.77
N THR A 13 -17.41 -11.67 -19.11
CA THR A 13 -16.03 -11.24 -18.85
C THR A 13 -15.29 -10.84 -20.13
N THR A 14 -15.97 -10.80 -21.28
CA THR A 14 -15.32 -10.54 -22.58
C THR A 14 -16.29 -9.94 -23.61
N GLY A 15 -15.86 -8.83 -24.23
CA GLY A 15 -16.46 -8.31 -25.46
C GLY A 15 -17.86 -7.69 -25.27
N ARG A 16 -18.77 -7.91 -26.22
CA ARG A 16 -20.10 -7.24 -26.28
C ARG A 16 -20.99 -7.49 -25.05
N VAL A 17 -20.70 -8.52 -24.25
CA VAL A 17 -21.49 -8.93 -23.08
C VAL A 17 -20.74 -8.67 -21.76
N GLU A 18 -19.62 -7.95 -21.80
CA GLU A 18 -18.84 -7.61 -20.61
C GLU A 18 -19.69 -6.78 -19.63
N GLY A 19 -19.77 -7.22 -18.37
CA GLY A 19 -20.61 -6.59 -17.34
C GLY A 19 -22.10 -6.89 -17.43
N MET A 20 -22.57 -7.65 -18.43
CA MET A 20 -23.96 -8.09 -18.51
C MET A 20 -24.18 -9.35 -17.66
N ILE A 21 -25.18 -9.33 -16.78
CA ILE A 21 -25.61 -10.52 -16.04
C ILE A 21 -26.01 -11.62 -17.04
N ASN A 22 -25.40 -12.80 -16.91
CA ASN A 22 -25.58 -13.91 -17.83
C ASN A 22 -25.95 -15.23 -17.12
N SER A 23 -26.12 -15.21 -15.80
CA SER A 23 -26.38 -16.37 -14.95
C SER A 23 -27.23 -15.97 -13.74
N ASP A 24 -28.08 -16.88 -13.27
CA ASP A 24 -28.79 -16.75 -12.00
C ASP A 24 -27.95 -17.25 -10.81
N VAL A 25 -26.70 -17.65 -11.06
CA VAL A 25 -25.74 -18.09 -10.05
C VAL A 25 -24.99 -16.88 -9.49
N TYR A 26 -24.89 -16.81 -8.17
CA TYR A 26 -24.11 -15.80 -7.46
C TYR A 26 -22.66 -16.22 -7.33
N ASP A 27 -21.75 -15.27 -7.52
CA ASP A 27 -20.33 -15.40 -7.20
C ASP A 27 -19.92 -14.38 -6.13
N THR A 28 -18.91 -14.72 -5.33
CA THR A 28 -18.45 -13.87 -4.21
C THR A 28 -16.95 -13.67 -4.26
N SER A 29 -16.55 -12.43 -4.58
CA SER A 29 -15.17 -11.97 -4.41
C SER A 29 -14.92 -11.65 -2.94
N ARG A 30 -13.81 -12.14 -2.39
CA ARG A 30 -13.45 -12.00 -0.98
C ARG A 30 -12.09 -11.35 -0.86
N LEU A 31 -12.03 -10.18 -0.22
CA LEU A 31 -10.81 -9.48 0.14
C LEU A 31 -10.63 -9.55 1.65
N GLU A 32 -9.51 -10.09 2.11
CA GLU A 32 -9.12 -10.13 3.51
C GLU A 32 -7.83 -9.31 3.70
N SER A 33 -7.85 -8.36 4.65
CA SER A 33 -6.72 -7.47 4.94
C SER A 33 -6.34 -7.58 6.41
N TRP A 34 -5.06 -7.82 6.67
CA TRP A 34 -4.46 -7.74 7.98
C TRP A 34 -3.47 -6.58 8.01
N ARG A 35 -3.62 -5.71 9.00
CA ARG A 35 -2.76 -4.56 9.22
C ARG A 35 -2.35 -4.52 10.68
N SER A 36 -1.07 -4.32 10.91
CA SER A 36 -0.48 -4.17 12.24
C SER A 36 0.53 -3.04 12.21
N THR A 37 0.50 -2.19 13.23
CA THR A 37 1.41 -1.05 13.37
C THR A 37 1.92 -1.02 14.80
N ALA A 38 3.20 -0.77 14.96
CA ALA A 38 3.80 -0.47 16.27
C ALA A 38 4.67 0.76 16.14
N GLU A 39 4.63 1.63 17.14
CA GLU A 39 5.39 2.88 17.19
C GLU A 39 5.88 3.12 18.62
N VAL A 40 7.09 3.66 18.74
CA VAL A 40 7.65 4.15 20.00
C VAL A 40 8.22 5.55 19.79
N ASN A 41 7.93 6.43 20.74
CA ASN A 41 8.38 7.81 20.76
C ASN A 41 9.34 8.00 21.92
N LEU A 42 10.57 8.41 21.62
CA LEU A 42 11.67 8.54 22.55
C LEU A 42 12.11 10.01 22.62
N PRO A 43 11.61 10.78 23.60
CA PRO A 43 12.14 12.12 23.85
C PRO A 43 13.52 12.02 24.51
N PHE A 44 14.50 12.73 23.96
CA PHE A 44 15.82 12.87 24.59
C PHE A 44 16.44 14.22 24.22
N ASN A 45 17.51 14.56 24.94
CA ASN A 45 18.31 15.74 24.66
C ASN A 45 19.76 15.30 24.49
N TRP A 46 20.33 15.52 23.31
CA TRP A 46 21.74 15.23 23.05
C TRP A 46 22.52 16.47 22.65
N LEU A 47 22.14 17.10 21.53
CA LEU A 47 22.66 18.39 21.08
C LEU A 47 21.55 19.45 21.01
N ALA A 48 20.31 19.00 20.84
CA ALA A 48 19.09 19.76 20.80
C ALA A 48 18.00 18.93 21.51
N GLU A 49 16.89 19.58 21.86
CA GLU A 49 15.70 18.85 22.28
C GLU A 49 15.13 18.12 21.07
N GLN A 50 14.98 16.81 21.18
CA GLN A 50 14.54 15.99 20.07
C GLN A 50 13.65 14.83 20.52
N THR A 51 12.76 14.41 19.64
CA THR A 51 11.90 13.23 19.84
C THR A 51 12.06 12.29 18.66
N LEU A 52 12.67 11.13 18.92
CA LEU A 52 12.83 10.09 17.94
C LEU A 52 11.61 9.18 17.92
N THR A 53 10.98 9.09 16.77
CA THR A 53 9.89 8.16 16.46
C THR A 53 10.46 6.98 15.70
N LEU A 54 10.24 5.79 16.22
CA LEU A 54 10.57 4.52 15.57
C LEU A 54 9.28 3.75 15.38
N GLY A 55 8.99 3.34 14.15
CA GLY A 55 7.79 2.58 13.87
C GLY A 55 7.99 1.45 12.87
N MET A 56 7.08 0.49 12.94
CA MET A 56 6.98 -0.61 12.01
C MET A 56 5.53 -0.83 11.62
N GLU A 57 5.33 -1.24 10.37
CA GLU A 57 4.05 -1.56 9.79
C GLU A 57 4.15 -2.91 9.08
N TRP A 58 3.09 -3.70 9.19
CA TRP A 58 2.94 -4.93 8.44
C TRP A 58 1.52 -5.01 7.91
N ASN A 59 1.41 -5.15 6.58
CA ASN A 59 0.15 -5.25 5.87
C ASN A 59 0.18 -6.52 5.01
N ARG A 60 -0.89 -7.30 5.05
CA ARG A 60 -1.10 -8.45 4.17
C ARG A 60 -2.52 -8.39 3.63
N ASP A 61 -2.64 -8.39 2.31
CA ASP A 61 -3.91 -8.40 1.60
C ASP A 61 -4.02 -9.70 0.80
N GLU A 62 -5.14 -10.40 0.95
CA GLU A 62 -5.48 -11.62 0.20
C GLU A 62 -6.79 -11.40 -0.55
N LEU A 63 -6.75 -11.50 -1.87
CA LEU A 63 -7.90 -11.40 -2.75
C LEU A 63 -8.22 -12.77 -3.34
N ASN A 64 -9.47 -13.20 -3.22
CA ASN A 64 -10.00 -14.37 -3.91
C ASN A 64 -11.17 -13.92 -4.79
N ASP A 65 -10.91 -13.77 -6.09
CA ASP A 65 -11.88 -13.30 -7.09
C ASP A 65 -11.99 -14.29 -8.26
N PRO A 66 -12.84 -15.31 -8.15
CA PRO A 66 -13.04 -16.31 -9.19
C PRO A 66 -13.81 -15.82 -10.41
N ALA A 67 -14.59 -14.74 -10.29
CA ALA A 67 -15.35 -14.17 -11.41
C ALA A 67 -14.41 -13.48 -12.42
N SER A 68 -13.37 -12.80 -11.93
CA SER A 68 -12.42 -12.04 -12.76
C SER A 68 -11.44 -12.91 -13.57
N MET A 69 -11.34 -14.22 -13.28
CA MET A 69 -10.44 -15.14 -13.98
C MET A 69 -11.09 -15.89 -15.17
N GLN A 70 -12.39 -15.66 -15.44
CA GLN A 70 -13.17 -16.41 -16.43
C GLN A 70 -13.03 -15.92 -17.88
N ALA A 71 -12.20 -14.91 -18.15
CA ALA A 71 -12.04 -14.36 -19.50
C ALA A 71 -11.46 -15.41 -20.47
N THR A 72 -12.16 -15.67 -21.57
CA THR A 72 -11.76 -16.63 -22.61
C THR A 72 -11.00 -15.92 -23.72
N THR A 73 -9.83 -16.44 -24.13
CA THR A 73 -9.08 -15.91 -25.28
C THR A 73 -9.47 -16.67 -26.55
N THR A 74 -9.79 -15.96 -27.64
CA THR A 74 -10.11 -16.57 -28.96
C THR A 74 -8.88 -16.82 -29.82
N THR A 75 -7.69 -16.50 -29.30
CA THR A 75 -6.39 -16.62 -29.94
C THR A 75 -5.48 -17.46 -29.05
N ASP A 76 -4.52 -18.16 -29.66
CA ASP A 76 -3.58 -19.10 -29.05
C ASP A 76 -3.18 -18.72 -27.62
N ALA A 77 -3.16 -19.73 -26.74
CA ALA A 77 -2.84 -19.57 -25.31
C ALA A 77 -1.63 -18.65 -25.12
N LEU A 78 -1.81 -17.57 -24.36
CA LEU A 78 -0.71 -16.67 -24.02
C LEU A 78 0.40 -17.48 -23.30
N PRO A 79 1.67 -17.34 -23.69
CA PRO A 79 2.76 -18.07 -23.04
C PRO A 79 2.74 -17.86 -21.53
N GLY A 80 2.62 -18.95 -20.76
CA GLY A 80 2.56 -18.91 -19.29
C GLY A 80 1.16 -18.74 -18.68
N ILE A 81 0.10 -18.63 -19.49
CA ILE A 81 -1.29 -18.52 -19.01
C ILE A 81 -2.12 -19.65 -19.62
N SER A 82 -2.80 -20.43 -18.77
CA SER A 82 -3.69 -21.49 -19.25
C SER A 82 -4.82 -20.92 -20.12
N GLY A 83 -5.08 -21.53 -21.27
CA GLY A 83 -6.26 -21.26 -22.09
C GLY A 83 -7.57 -21.74 -21.43
N ASP A 84 -7.48 -22.65 -20.46
CA ASP A 84 -8.60 -23.11 -19.64
C ASP A 84 -8.73 -22.23 -18.37
N PRO A 85 -9.82 -21.46 -18.22
CA PRO A 85 -10.07 -20.63 -17.04
C PRO A 85 -10.14 -21.42 -15.73
N SER A 86 -10.54 -22.69 -15.75
CA SER A 86 -10.63 -23.54 -14.55
C SER A 86 -9.26 -23.85 -13.93
N GLN A 87 -8.18 -23.67 -14.71
CA GLN A 87 -6.80 -23.91 -14.30
C GLN A 87 -6.10 -22.62 -13.82
N ARG A 88 -6.79 -21.47 -13.82
CA ARG A 88 -6.23 -20.19 -13.36
C ARG A 88 -6.56 -19.99 -11.88
N SER A 89 -5.56 -19.57 -11.08
CA SER A 89 -5.78 -19.30 -9.65
C SER A 89 -6.65 -18.05 -9.49
N PRO A 90 -7.75 -18.11 -8.72
CA PRO A 90 -8.54 -16.93 -8.36
C PRO A 90 -7.94 -16.16 -7.18
N LYS A 91 -6.87 -16.69 -6.58
CA LYS A 91 -6.23 -16.13 -5.39
C LYS A 91 -5.00 -15.30 -5.77
N ASN A 92 -4.95 -14.06 -5.29
CA ASN A 92 -3.78 -13.20 -5.29
C ASN A 92 -3.49 -12.72 -3.86
N SER A 93 -2.24 -12.49 -3.51
CA SER A 93 -1.85 -11.99 -2.18
C SER A 93 -0.64 -11.08 -2.25
N ALA A 94 -0.68 -9.98 -1.52
CA ALA A 94 0.44 -9.05 -1.37
C ALA A 94 0.77 -8.87 0.11
N THR A 95 2.07 -8.80 0.43
CA THR A 95 2.55 -8.47 1.78
C THR A 95 3.52 -7.30 1.69
N LEU A 96 3.24 -6.27 2.49
CA LEU A 96 4.06 -5.07 2.61
C LEU A 96 4.50 -4.90 4.07
N THR A 97 5.80 -4.90 4.29
CA THR A 97 6.41 -4.61 5.59
C THR A 97 7.15 -3.28 5.52
N GLY A 98 6.80 -2.34 6.39
CA GLY A 98 7.43 -1.04 6.50
C GLY A 98 8.16 -0.89 7.83
N ILE A 99 9.32 -0.24 7.84
CA ILE A 99 9.98 0.24 9.06
C ILE A 99 10.35 1.70 8.80
N TYR A 100 10.09 2.58 9.76
CA TYR A 100 10.41 3.99 9.64
C TYR A 100 11.05 4.53 10.91
N LEU A 101 11.88 5.54 10.70
CA LEU A 101 12.49 6.34 11.73
C LEU A 101 12.29 7.81 11.35
N GLU A 102 11.83 8.61 12.30
CA GLU A 102 11.68 10.05 12.17
C GLU A 102 12.24 10.70 13.43
N ASP A 103 13.00 11.79 13.30
CA ASP A 103 13.50 12.54 14.45
C ASP A 103 12.98 13.97 14.37
N ASN A 104 12.24 14.42 15.38
CA ASN A 104 11.77 15.81 15.45
C ASN A 104 12.74 16.59 16.33
N ILE A 105 13.57 17.44 15.72
CA ILE A 105 14.67 18.14 16.38
C ILE A 105 14.36 19.65 16.44
N GLU A 106 14.26 20.21 17.64
CA GLU A 106 14.27 21.66 17.85
C GLU A 106 15.72 22.17 17.89
N ALA A 107 16.28 22.42 16.71
CA ALA A 107 17.70 22.77 16.56
C ALA A 107 18.06 24.06 17.32
N THR A 108 17.15 25.03 17.33
CA THR A 108 17.19 26.26 18.13
C THR A 108 15.75 26.71 18.39
N PRO A 109 15.49 27.57 19.40
CA PRO A 109 14.15 28.12 19.62
C PRO A 109 13.55 28.71 18.33
N GLY A 110 12.43 28.15 17.89
CA GLY A 110 11.73 28.54 16.66
C GLY A 110 12.24 27.87 15.36
N THR A 111 13.22 26.96 15.43
CA THR A 111 13.75 26.21 14.29
C THR A 111 13.59 24.72 14.51
N ASN A 112 12.65 24.10 13.78
CA ASN A 112 12.44 22.65 13.84
C ASN A 112 12.88 21.99 12.54
N ILE A 113 13.61 20.88 12.67
CA ILE A 113 14.10 20.06 11.57
C ILE A 113 13.63 18.63 11.82
N ILE A 114 12.95 18.05 10.84
CA ILE A 114 12.35 16.72 10.92
C ILE A 114 12.87 15.85 9.77
N PRO A 115 14.05 15.22 9.92
CA PRO A 115 14.48 14.16 9.04
C PRO A 115 13.68 12.88 9.31
N GLY A 116 13.34 12.16 8.24
CA GLY A 116 12.70 10.86 8.33
C GLY A 116 13.16 9.93 7.22
N LEU A 117 13.21 8.64 7.51
CA LEU A 117 13.53 7.60 6.56
C LEU A 117 12.58 6.43 6.76
N ARG A 118 11.94 6.01 5.68
CA ARG A 118 11.10 4.82 5.65
C ARG A 118 11.67 3.79 4.68
N PHE A 119 11.71 2.55 5.13
CA PHE A 119 12.00 1.37 4.33
C PHE A 119 10.72 0.57 4.17
N ASP A 120 10.39 0.21 2.93
CA ASP A 120 9.26 -0.66 2.62
C ASP A 120 9.77 -1.88 1.85
N TYR A 121 9.32 -3.08 2.22
CA TYR A 121 9.55 -4.31 1.49
C TYR A 121 8.22 -4.92 1.07
N HIS A 122 8.02 -5.06 -0.23
CA HIS A 122 6.90 -5.75 -0.84
C HIS A 122 7.36 -7.10 -1.38
N ASN A 123 6.61 -8.17 -1.15
CA ASN A 123 6.96 -9.52 -1.60
C ASN A 123 7.20 -9.60 -3.13
N ASP A 124 6.36 -8.95 -3.93
CA ASP A 124 6.48 -9.00 -5.40
C ASP A 124 7.33 -7.86 -6.01
N PHE A 125 7.33 -6.67 -5.40
CA PHE A 125 7.99 -5.48 -5.97
C PHE A 125 9.34 -5.14 -5.32
N GLY A 126 9.76 -5.91 -4.31
CA GLY A 126 11.04 -5.74 -3.65
C GLY A 126 11.08 -4.57 -2.67
N SER A 127 12.27 -4.02 -2.46
CA SER A 127 12.54 -3.00 -1.45
C SER A 127 12.52 -1.58 -2.00
N ASN A 128 12.04 -0.65 -1.17
CA ASN A 128 12.03 0.77 -1.45
C ASN A 128 12.50 1.59 -0.24
N TRP A 129 13.23 2.67 -0.53
CA TRP A 129 13.65 3.67 0.45
C TRP A 129 13.00 5.02 0.16
N SER A 130 12.36 5.58 1.18
CA SER A 130 11.59 6.81 1.15
C SER A 130 12.18 7.80 2.16
N PRO A 131 13.22 8.58 1.78
CA PRO A 131 13.73 9.66 2.60
C PRO A 131 12.77 10.86 2.60
N SER A 132 12.76 11.58 3.72
CA SER A 132 12.00 12.80 3.93
C SER A 132 12.77 13.78 4.80
N LEU A 133 12.56 15.07 4.55
CA LEU A 133 13.09 16.16 5.35
C LEU A 133 12.08 17.30 5.35
N ASN A 134 11.59 17.65 6.54
CA ASN A 134 10.76 18.83 6.74
C ASN A 134 11.49 19.82 7.64
N LEU A 135 11.29 21.12 7.40
CA LEU A 135 11.89 22.21 8.16
C LEU A 135 10.85 23.29 8.42
N SER A 136 10.90 23.87 9.62
CA SER A 136 10.16 25.09 9.93
C SER A 136 11.03 26.07 10.70
N GLN A 137 10.89 27.36 10.37
CA GLN A 137 11.66 28.46 10.95
C GLN A 137 10.73 29.63 11.28
N ASP A 138 10.76 30.07 12.52
CA ASP A 138 10.14 31.32 12.96
C ASP A 138 10.99 32.52 12.52
N LEU A 139 10.34 33.52 11.93
CA LEU A 139 10.92 34.80 11.49
C LEU A 139 10.32 35.95 12.35
N GLY A 140 10.32 35.75 13.67
CA GLY A 140 9.64 36.61 14.66
C GLY A 140 8.19 36.18 14.91
N ASP A 141 7.43 37.03 15.61
CA ASP A 141 6.12 36.67 16.15
C ASP A 141 5.01 36.51 15.08
N MET A 142 5.23 37.05 13.88
CA MET A 142 4.20 37.15 12.84
C MET A 142 4.37 36.18 11.69
N PHE A 143 5.58 35.64 11.48
CA PHE A 143 5.90 34.90 10.26
C PHE A 143 6.64 33.59 10.58
N LYS A 144 6.24 32.51 9.90
CA LYS A 144 6.87 31.20 9.94
C LYS A 144 7.08 30.70 8.52
N VAL A 145 8.30 30.28 8.20
CA VAL A 145 8.64 29.61 6.95
C VAL A 145 8.62 28.11 7.17
N LYS A 146 8.06 27.37 6.20
CA LYS A 146 8.05 25.91 6.19
C LYS A 146 8.54 25.42 4.83
N ALA A 147 9.39 24.41 4.82
CA ALA A 147 9.88 23.76 3.62
C ALA A 147 9.90 22.24 3.83
N GLY A 148 9.69 21.46 2.78
CA GLY A 148 9.70 20.01 2.86
C GLY A 148 10.05 19.35 1.54
N ILE A 149 10.80 18.26 1.61
CA ILE A 149 11.12 17.39 0.47
C ILE A 149 10.97 15.94 0.92
N ALA A 150 10.25 15.14 0.15
CA ALA A 150 10.06 13.72 0.45
C ALA A 150 9.93 12.91 -0.83
N ARG A 151 10.37 11.65 -0.77
CA ARG A 151 10.07 10.64 -1.79
C ARG A 151 9.01 9.71 -1.24
N VAL A 152 7.87 9.62 -1.92
CA VAL A 152 6.75 8.74 -1.52
C VAL A 152 6.77 7.46 -2.35
N PHE A 153 6.34 6.36 -1.75
CA PHE A 153 6.17 5.07 -2.41
C PHE A 153 4.71 4.65 -2.47
N LYS A 154 4.31 4.08 -3.61
CA LYS A 154 3.00 3.46 -3.82
C LYS A 154 3.23 2.12 -4.50
N ALA A 155 2.92 1.03 -3.80
CA ALA A 155 2.89 -0.29 -4.43
C ALA A 155 1.73 -0.38 -5.45
N PRO A 156 1.90 -1.10 -6.57
CA PRO A 156 0.82 -1.44 -7.49
C PRO A 156 -0.32 -2.19 -6.78
N ASN A 157 -1.55 -2.10 -7.31
CA ASN A 157 -2.69 -2.79 -6.72
C ASN A 157 -2.70 -4.29 -7.10
N LEU A 158 -3.49 -5.10 -6.40
CA LEU A 158 -3.59 -6.56 -6.62
C LEU A 158 -4.13 -6.98 -8.00
N TYR A 159 -4.66 -6.05 -8.80
CA TYR A 159 -5.07 -6.30 -10.19
C TYR A 159 -3.91 -6.08 -11.19
N GLN A 160 -2.84 -5.41 -10.74
CA GLN A 160 -1.65 -5.07 -11.52
C GLN A 160 -0.42 -5.89 -11.13
N SER A 161 -0.56 -6.79 -10.14
CA SER A 161 0.50 -7.68 -9.67
C SER A 161 0.34 -9.09 -10.22
#